data_AF-A0A2Z6CS26-F1
#
_entry.id   AF-A0A2Z6CS26-F1
#
_cell.length_a   1.000
_cell.length_b   1.000
_cell.length_c   1.000
_cell.angle_alpha   90.00
_cell.angle_beta   90.00
_cell.angle_gamma   90.00
#
_symmetry.space_group_name_H-M   'P 1'
#
loop_
_entity.id
_entity.type
_entity.pdbx_description
1 polymer ?
#
loop_
_entity_poly.entity_id
_entity_poly.type
_entity_poly.pdbx_seq_one_letter_code
_entity_poly.pdbx_strand_id
1 'polypeptide(L)'
;MPLYLITSLFDEGINPSNFRVVEADSKLDIASHILSYPHQWERFLRSSFPRDWRHLESNVGSLWDCVQAQSMTSERLLELIDMTRVDGDSGTQLAIHEITVQFLSDINTKFY
;
A
#
# COMPACT_ATOMS: atom_id res chain seq x y z
N MET A 1 -13.28 -4.04 14.85
CA MET A 1 -12.60 -4.43 13.61
C MET A 1 -11.16 -3.97 13.70
N PRO A 2 -10.19 -4.71 13.13
CA PRO A 2 -8.80 -4.25 13.02
C PRO A 2 -8.70 -2.91 12.31
N LEU A 3 -7.67 -2.13 12.67
CA LEU A 3 -7.30 -0.89 11.98
C LEU A 3 -6.10 -1.15 11.09
N TYR A 4 -6.10 -0.57 9.90
CA TYR A 4 -5.02 -0.67 8.94
C TYR A 4 -4.52 0.71 8.54
N LEU A 5 -3.20 0.88 8.58
CA LEU A 5 -2.47 1.99 7.97
C LEU A 5 -2.08 1.60 6.54
N ILE A 6 -2.62 2.33 5.56
CA ILE A 6 -2.20 2.27 4.17
C ILE A 6 -1.30 3.47 3.91
N THR A 7 -0.09 3.23 3.42
CA THR A 7 0.89 4.29 3.16
C THR A 7 1.47 4.18 1.77
N SER A 8 1.72 5.32 1.14
CA SER A 8 2.55 5.47 -0.05
C SER A 8 3.80 6.24 0.37
N LEU A 9 4.88 5.52 0.66
CA LEU A 9 6.11 6.12 1.19
C LEU A 9 6.94 6.70 0.04
N PHE A 10 7.26 7.98 0.17
CA PHE A 10 8.26 8.69 -0.64
C PHE A 10 9.50 8.94 0.24
N ASP A 11 10.66 9.13 -0.38
CA ASP A 11 11.90 9.56 0.29
C ASP A 11 11.76 10.94 0.96
N GLU A 12 10.86 11.77 0.44
CA GLU A 12 10.48 13.09 0.97
C GLU A 12 9.63 13.04 2.27
N GLY A 13 9.18 11.84 2.68
CA GLY A 13 8.43 11.61 3.92
C GLY A 13 6.91 11.41 3.75
N ILE A 14 6.17 11.56 4.86
CA ILE A 14 4.72 11.29 4.93
C ILE A 14 3.96 12.61 5.01
N ASN A 15 2.91 12.74 4.19
CA ASN A 15 1.93 13.82 4.26
C ASN A 15 0.50 13.25 4.33
N PRO A 16 -0.52 14.03 4.75
CA PRO A 16 -1.90 13.55 4.88
C PRO A 16 -2.53 12.98 3.61
N SER A 17 -1.98 13.27 2.43
CA SER A 17 -2.47 12.73 1.15
C SER A 17 -1.84 11.38 0.78
N ASN A 18 -0.81 10.95 1.50
CA ASN A 18 -0.02 9.76 1.21
C ASN A 18 -0.22 8.64 2.25
N PHE A 19 -1.19 8.79 3.17
CA PHE A 19 -1.63 7.70 4.02
C PHE A 19 -3.14 7.71 4.23
N ARG A 20 -3.69 6.56 4.62
CA ARG A 20 -5.07 6.40 5.11
C ARG A 20 -5.06 5.44 6.29
N VAL A 21 -5.94 5.67 7.25
CA VAL A 21 -6.27 4.69 8.28
C VAL A 21 -7.69 4.21 8.02
N VAL A 22 -7.89 2.90 7.92
CA VAL A 22 -9.19 2.29 7.62
C VAL A 22 -9.49 1.16 8.60
N GLU A 23 -10.77 0.93 8.86
CA GLU A 23 -11.25 -0.30 9.50
C GLU A 23 -11.53 -1.33 8.41
N ALA A 24 -11.04 -2.56 8.58
CA ALA A 24 -11.30 -3.67 7.68
C ALA A 24 -11.15 -5.00 8.44
N ASP A 25 -11.79 -6.07 7.96
CA ASP A 25 -11.61 -7.40 8.55
C ASP A 25 -10.27 -8.02 8.17
N SER A 26 -9.76 -7.72 6.97
CA SER A 26 -8.47 -8.22 6.48
C SER A 26 -7.81 -7.29 5.45
N LYS A 27 -6.53 -7.54 5.16
CA LYS A 27 -5.84 -6.94 3.99
C LYS A 27 -6.54 -7.30 2.67
N LEU A 28 -7.14 -8.48 2.58
CA LEU A 28 -7.81 -8.95 1.37
C LEU A 28 -9.08 -8.14 1.09
N ASP A 29 -9.80 -7.71 2.13
CA ASP A 29 -10.96 -6.82 1.99
C ASP A 29 -10.56 -5.44 1.49
N ILE A 30 -9.41 -4.92 1.97
CA ILE A 30 -8.83 -3.67 1.46
C ILE A 30 -8.47 -3.80 -0.02
N ALA A 31 -7.80 -4.89 -0.42
CA ALA A 31 -7.47 -5.15 -1.82
C ALA A 31 -8.73 -5.27 -2.69
N SER A 32 -9.76 -5.95 -2.20
CA SER A 32 -11.05 -6.08 -2.89
C SER A 32 -11.76 -4.74 -3.06
N HIS A 33 -11.69 -3.88 -2.04
CA HIS A 33 -12.21 -2.51 -2.10
C HIS A 33 -11.41 -1.64 -3.10
N ILE A 34 -10.07 -1.79 -3.15
CA ILE A 34 -9.24 -1.10 -4.16
C ILE A 34 -9.68 -1.50 -5.57
N LEU A 35 -9.86 -2.80 -5.85
CA LEU A 35 -10.31 -3.28 -7.15
C LEU A 35 -11.72 -2.83 -7.51
N SER A 36 -12.61 -2.74 -6.53
CA SER A 36 -13.99 -2.28 -6.75
C SER A 36 -14.06 -0.77 -7.02
N TYR A 37 -13.13 0.01 -6.47
CA TYR A 37 -13.15 1.47 -6.50
C TYR A 37 -11.77 2.10 -6.81
N PRO A 38 -11.08 1.70 -7.91
CA PRO A 38 -9.67 2.04 -8.12
C PRO A 38 -9.41 3.54 -8.17
N HIS A 39 -10.35 4.33 -8.69
CA HIS A 39 -10.25 5.80 -8.73
C HIS A 39 -10.11 6.46 -7.35
N GLN A 40 -10.70 5.88 -6.29
CA GLN A 40 -10.56 6.42 -4.93
C GLN A 40 -9.13 6.24 -4.37
N TRP A 41 -8.36 5.34 -4.99
CA TRP A 41 -7.00 4.97 -4.62
C TRP A 41 -5.97 5.43 -5.67
N GLU A 42 -6.40 6.13 -6.71
CA GLU A 42 -5.60 6.44 -7.90
C GLU A 42 -4.23 7.03 -7.56
N ARG A 43 -4.17 7.94 -6.57
CA ARG A 43 -2.92 8.54 -6.09
C ARG A 43 -1.92 7.49 -5.56
N PHE A 44 -2.39 6.51 -4.78
CA PHE A 44 -1.54 5.44 -4.26
C PHE A 44 -1.08 4.49 -5.37
N LEU A 45 -1.96 4.23 -6.34
CA LEU A 45 -1.74 3.23 -7.38
C LEU A 45 -0.82 3.72 -8.49
N ARG A 46 -0.92 4.99 -8.90
CA ARG A 46 -0.12 5.54 -10.02
C ARG A 46 1.37 5.69 -9.71
N SER A 47 1.72 5.93 -8.46
CA SER A 47 3.12 6.13 -8.05
C SER A 47 3.81 4.83 -7.60
N SER A 48 3.07 3.73 -7.52
CA SER A 48 3.57 2.47 -6.96
C SER A 48 3.83 1.46 -8.06
N PHE A 49 5.09 1.05 -8.21
CA PHE A 49 5.54 0.17 -9.28
C PHE A 49 6.03 -1.15 -8.68
N PRO A 50 5.25 -2.25 -8.83
CA PRO A 50 5.71 -3.57 -8.42
C PRO A 50 6.94 -3.96 -9.23
N ARG A 51 7.99 -4.45 -8.56
CA ARG A 51 9.14 -5.05 -9.23
C ARG A 51 9.26 -6.52 -8.83
N ASP A 52 9.01 -7.40 -9.80
CA ASP A 52 9.27 -8.82 -9.62
C ASP A 52 10.78 -9.08 -9.65
N TRP A 53 11.38 -9.07 -8.46
CA TRP A 53 12.80 -9.36 -8.27
C TRP A 53 13.17 -10.82 -8.52
N ARG A 54 12.17 -11.73 -8.62
CA ARG A 54 12.38 -13.15 -8.97
C ARG A 54 12.38 -13.35 -10.48
N HIS A 55 11.67 -12.50 -11.21
CA HIS A 55 11.55 -12.53 -12.67
C HIS A 55 11.85 -11.13 -13.25
N LEU A 56 13.14 -10.80 -13.37
CA LEU A 56 13.69 -9.50 -13.80
C LEU A 56 13.16 -8.94 -15.13
N GLU A 57 12.35 -9.69 -15.89
CA GLU A 57 11.87 -9.33 -17.23
C GLU A 57 10.38 -8.94 -17.29
N SER A 58 9.58 -9.15 -16.23
CA SER A 58 8.15 -8.80 -16.25
C SER A 58 7.91 -7.40 -15.70
N ASN A 59 7.99 -6.39 -16.56
CA ASN A 59 7.43 -5.07 -16.24
C ASN A 59 5.90 -5.16 -16.29
N VAL A 60 5.25 -5.07 -15.12
CA VAL A 60 3.78 -5.09 -14.99
C VAL A 60 3.15 -3.70 -14.94
N GLY A 61 3.95 -2.64 -15.14
CA GLY A 61 3.51 -1.25 -15.03
C GLY A 61 3.31 -0.82 -13.58
N SER A 62 2.56 0.27 -13.40
CA SER A 62 2.14 0.72 -12.07
C SER A 62 1.03 -0.18 -11.52
N LEU A 63 0.77 -0.09 -10.22
CA LEU A 63 -0.43 -0.70 -9.65
C LEU A 63 -1.71 -0.17 -10.29
N TRP A 64 -1.70 1.07 -10.80
CA TRP A 64 -2.83 1.61 -11.56
C TRP A 64 -3.10 0.78 -12.83
N ASP A 65 -2.05 0.41 -13.58
CA ASP A 65 -2.20 -0.41 -14.78
C ASP A 65 -2.68 -1.82 -14.42
N CYS A 66 -2.18 -2.36 -13.30
CA CYS A 66 -2.56 -3.66 -12.78
C CYS A 66 -4.06 -3.75 -12.45
N VAL A 67 -4.63 -2.78 -11.73
CA VAL A 67 -6.06 -2.83 -11.33
C VAL A 67 -7.04 -2.68 -12.49
N GLN A 68 -6.57 -2.25 -13.67
CA GLN A 68 -7.40 -2.17 -14.89
C GLN A 68 -7.45 -3.51 -15.64
N ALA A 69 -6.58 -4.46 -15.31
CA ALA A 69 -6.56 -5.77 -15.97
C ALA A 69 -7.78 -6.61 -15.54
N GLN A 70 -8.53 -7.14 -16.51
CA GLN A 70 -9.73 -7.94 -16.23
C GLN A 70 -9.45 -9.21 -15.41
N SER A 71 -8.22 -9.73 -15.46
CA SER A 71 -7.79 -10.92 -14.73
C SER A 71 -7.25 -10.60 -13.32
N MET A 72 -7.30 -9.35 -12.87
CA MET A 72 -6.75 -8.96 -11.58
C MET A 72 -7.62 -9.49 -10.44
N THR A 73 -7.01 -10.15 -9.46
CA THR A 73 -7.67 -10.62 -8.23
C THR A 73 -7.11 -9.90 -7.01
N SER A 74 -7.85 -9.92 -5.91
CA SER A 74 -7.46 -9.27 -4.66
C SER A 74 -6.16 -9.87 -4.08
N GLU A 75 -5.99 -11.18 -4.19
CA GLU A 75 -4.78 -11.89 -3.76
C GLU A 75 -3.58 -11.46 -4.59
N ARG A 76 -3.73 -11.43 -5.92
CA ARG A 76 -2.66 -11.01 -6.82
C ARG A 76 -2.29 -9.54 -6.60
N LEU A 77 -3.28 -8.69 -6.34
CA LEU A 77 -3.03 -7.29 -6.00
C LEU A 77 -2.20 -7.17 -4.70
N LEU A 78 -2.51 -7.94 -3.66
CA LEU A 78 -1.70 -7.95 -2.43
C LEU A 78 -0.25 -8.37 -2.69
N GLU A 79 -0.05 -9.42 -3.49
CA GLU A 79 1.31 -9.83 -3.88
C GLU A 79 2.05 -8.69 -4.59
N LEU A 80 1.38 -7.99 -5.51
CA LEU A 80 1.98 -6.86 -6.24
C LEU A 80 2.28 -5.67 -5.31
N ILE A 81 1.41 -5.39 -4.34
CA ILE A 81 1.63 -4.37 -3.30
C ILE A 81 2.91 -4.69 -2.51
N ASP A 82 3.06 -5.95 -2.07
CA ASP A 82 4.24 -6.41 -1.32
C ASP A 82 5.53 -6.38 -2.17
N MET A 83 5.42 -6.32 -3.50
CA MET A 83 6.52 -6.16 -4.45
C MET A 83 6.87 -4.70 -4.77
N THR A 84 6.11 -3.71 -4.29
CA THR A 84 6.45 -2.30 -4.48
C THR A 84 7.65 -1.92 -3.63
N ARG A 85 8.50 -1.02 -4.15
CA ARG A 85 9.68 -0.49 -3.45
C ARG A 85 9.88 0.98 -3.78
N VAL A 86 10.53 1.68 -2.86
CA VAL A 86 11.05 3.03 -3.10
C VAL A 86 12.38 2.90 -3.85
N ASP A 87 12.49 3.51 -5.02
CA ASP A 87 13.74 3.57 -5.81
C ASP A 87 14.47 4.91 -5.72
N GLY A 88 14.20 5.68 -4.66
CA GLY A 88 14.98 6.83 -4.24
C GLY A 88 14.56 8.17 -4.86
N ASP A 89 13.83 8.17 -5.97
CA ASP A 89 13.51 9.42 -6.68
C ASP A 89 12.24 9.39 -7.57
N SER A 90 11.53 8.27 -7.73
CA SER A 90 10.34 8.23 -8.62
C SER A 90 9.23 7.27 -8.23
N GLY A 91 9.53 6.18 -7.54
CA GLY A 91 8.58 5.17 -7.11
C GLY A 91 8.25 5.23 -5.63
N THR A 92 7.00 4.90 -5.30
CA THR A 92 6.54 4.73 -3.92
C THR A 92 6.36 3.27 -3.57
N GLN A 93 6.60 2.96 -2.31
CA GLN A 93 6.13 1.72 -1.73
C GLN A 93 4.70 1.91 -1.21
N LEU A 94 3.74 1.20 -1.79
CA LEU A 94 2.42 1.04 -1.21
C LEU A 94 2.49 -0.07 -0.16
N ALA A 95 2.14 0.23 1.09
CA ALA A 95 2.15 -0.75 2.16
C ALA A 95 0.84 -0.72 2.95
N ILE A 96 0.39 -1.91 3.37
CA ILE A 96 -0.79 -2.11 4.21
C ILE A 96 -0.33 -2.77 5.51
N HIS A 97 -0.45 -2.06 6.62
CA HIS A 97 -0.06 -2.53 7.95
C HIS A 97 -1.26 -2.56 8.86
N GLU A 98 -1.50 -3.69 9.52
CA GLU A 98 -2.39 -3.69 10.68
C GLU A 98 -1.73 -2.87 11.80
N ILE A 99 -2.51 -2.00 12.45
CA ILE A 99 -2.02 -1.09 13.48
C ILE A 99 -2.86 -1.21 14.75
N THR A 100 -2.25 -0.88 15.88
CA THR A 100 -2.93 -0.75 17.16
C THR A 100 -2.91 0.70 17.61
N VAL A 101 -4.04 1.17 18.15
CA VAL A 101 -4.11 2.50 18.76
C VAL A 101 -3.46 2.43 20.14
N GLN A 102 -2.46 3.27 20.36
CA GLN A 102 -1.85 3.46 21.67
C GLN A 102 -2.26 4.84 22.20
N PHE A 103 -2.68 4.91 23.45
CA PHE A 103 -2.92 6.20 24.08
C PHE A 103 -1.58 6.90 24.33
N LEU A 104 -1.55 8.22 24.13
CA LEU A 104 -0.32 9.00 24.35
C LEU A 104 0.22 8.86 25.77
N SER A 105 -0.66 8.67 26.76
CA SER A 105 -0.31 8.41 28.16
C SER A 105 0.50 7.12 28.36
N ASP A 106 0.33 6.16 27.45
CA ASP A 106 0.88 4.80 27.57
C ASP A 106 2.23 4.69 26.84
N ILE A 107 2.62 5.71 26.07
CA ILE A 107 3.91 5.78 25.40
C ILE A 107 5.00 6.01 26.44
N ASN A 108 5.77 4.96 26.74
CA ASN A 108 6.92 5.06 27.62
C ASN A 108 8.06 5.83 26.92
N THR A 109 8.38 7.02 27.41
CA THR A 109 9.50 7.83 26.90
C THR A 109 10.84 7.51 27.55
N LYS A 110 10.85 6.60 28.54
CA LYS A 110 12.08 6.13 29.21
C LYS A 110 12.59 4.88 28.51
N PHE A 111 13.18 5.07 27.34
CA PHE A 111 14.09 4.09 26.77
C PHE A 111 15.51 4.45 27.25
N TYR A 112 16.14 3.53 27.99
CA TYR A 112 17.58 3.53 28.31
C TYR A 112 18.34 2.87 27.16
#